data_AF-A0A210QPZ5-F1
#
_entry.id   AF-A0A210QPZ5-F1
#
_cell.length_a   1.000
_cell.length_b   1.000
_cell.length_c   1.000
_cell.angle_alpha   90.00
_cell.angle_beta   90.00
_cell.angle_gamma   90.00
#
_symmetry.space_group_name_H-M   'P 1'
#
loop_
_entity.id
_entity.type
_entity.pdbx_description
1 polymer ?
#
loop_
_entity_poly.entity_id
_entity_poly.type
_entity_poly.pdbx_seq_one_letter_code
_entity_poly.pdbx_strand_id
1 'polypeptide(L)'
;MAENGKIRILICTNSAGMGVNFHNVHNIIHYGLPREMDIFVQQMGRAGRDEEYSKQLILYKMHKGHLSRVEGDLVKLVKDDATCRRKTLCDSYVTVHEPVIPKHKYCDVCEKQCDCGEESCPNIHRALAADPNNMEDETVER
;
A
#
# COMPACT_ATOMS: atom_id res chain seq x y z
N MET A 1 19.91 12.12 10.74
CA MET A 1 19.58 13.28 9.88
C MET A 1 18.95 14.35 10.76
N ALA A 2 19.17 15.63 10.46
CA ALA A 2 18.75 16.71 11.35
C ALA A 2 17.23 16.76 11.55
N GLU A 3 16.80 17.03 12.78
CA GLU A 3 15.40 17.22 13.22
C GLU A 3 14.66 18.28 12.38
N ASN A 4 15.41 19.20 11.74
CA ASN A 4 14.92 20.25 10.85
C ASN A 4 15.29 20.01 9.36
N GLY A 5 15.25 18.75 8.91
CA GLY A 5 15.52 18.40 7.51
C GLY A 5 14.57 19.12 6.55
N LYS A 6 15.12 19.86 5.58
CA LYS A 6 14.34 20.60 4.57
C LYS A 6 13.87 19.73 3.39
N ILE A 7 14.34 18.48 3.31
CA ILE A 7 14.06 17.59 2.19
C ILE A 7 12.72 16.89 2.44
N ARG A 8 11.74 17.15 1.58
CA ARG A 8 10.40 16.57 1.66
C ARG A 8 10.24 15.28 0.84
N ILE A 9 11.05 15.12 -0.20
CA ILE A 9 10.99 14.00 -1.14
C ILE A 9 12.42 13.54 -1.42
N LEU A 10 12.67 12.26 -1.25
CA LEU A 10 13.88 11.60 -1.68
C LEU A 10 13.52 10.57 -2.74
N ILE A 11 14.17 10.66 -3.91
CA ILE A 11 14.05 9.68 -4.98
C ILE A 11 15.33 8.85 -4.96
N CYS A 12 15.19 7.54 -4.81
CA CYS A 12 16.33 6.64 -4.73
C CYS A 12 16.04 5.25 -5.30
N THR A 13 17.11 4.56 -5.69
CA THR A 13 17.08 3.12 -6.00
C THR A 13 17.34 2.30 -4.73
N ASN A 14 17.31 0.97 -4.84
CA ASN A 14 17.53 0.05 -3.72
C ASN A 14 18.82 0.33 -2.93
N SER A 15 19.85 0.91 -3.56
CA SER A 15 21.14 1.18 -2.92
C SER A 15 21.12 2.29 -1.87
N ALA A 16 20.08 3.12 -1.78
CA ALA A 16 19.97 4.15 -0.75
C ALA A 16 19.50 3.61 0.63
N GLY A 17 19.28 2.30 0.76
CA GLY A 17 18.74 1.71 1.98
C GLY A 17 19.78 1.35 3.06
N MET A 18 20.98 0.92 2.68
CA MET A 18 21.91 0.36 3.66
C MET A 18 22.65 1.48 4.41
N GLY A 19 22.49 1.53 5.74
CA GLY A 19 23.24 2.44 6.61
C GLY A 19 22.63 3.83 6.84
N VAL A 20 21.46 4.12 6.25
CA VAL A 20 20.79 5.41 6.40
C VAL A 20 19.48 5.26 7.17
N ASN A 21 19.38 5.94 8.32
CA ASN A 21 18.15 6.04 9.12
C ASN A 21 17.45 7.38 8.84
N PHE A 22 16.42 7.33 7.98
CA PHE A 22 15.51 8.45 7.75
C PHE A 22 14.51 8.49 8.90
N HIS A 23 14.41 9.64 9.58
CA HIS A 23 13.40 9.87 10.62
C HIS A 23 12.16 10.50 9.96
N ASN A 24 10.99 10.28 10.54
CA ASN A 24 9.71 10.91 10.15
C ASN A 24 9.32 10.63 8.68
N VAL A 25 9.49 9.38 8.23
CA VAL A 25 9.01 8.93 6.93
C VAL A 25 7.60 8.38 7.09
N HIS A 26 6.61 9.03 6.48
CA HIS A 26 5.21 8.56 6.53
C HIS A 26 4.67 8.08 5.18
N ASN A 27 5.40 8.32 4.09
CA ASN A 27 4.95 7.94 2.76
C ASN A 27 6.09 7.26 2.01
N ILE A 28 5.82 6.08 1.49
CA ILE A 28 6.72 5.37 0.59
C ILE A 28 5.97 5.10 -0.71
N ILE A 29 6.64 5.38 -1.83
CA ILE A 29 6.11 5.14 -3.17
C ILE A 29 7.10 4.23 -3.89
N HIS A 30 6.66 3.02 -4.20
CA HIS A 30 7.41 2.10 -5.04
C HIS A 30 7.04 2.35 -6.50
N TYR A 31 7.98 2.90 -7.27
CA TYR A 31 7.85 3.05 -8.71
C TYR A 31 8.45 1.82 -9.41
N GLY A 32 7.60 0.84 -9.67
CA GLY A 32 7.97 -0.53 -10.03
C GLY A 32 7.96 -1.47 -8.82
N LEU A 33 7.87 -2.77 -9.10
CA LEU A 33 7.94 -3.78 -8.05
C LEU A 33 9.40 -4.15 -7.79
N PRO A 34 9.80 -4.28 -6.51
CA PRO A 34 10.97 -5.07 -6.16
C PRO A 34 10.86 -6.48 -6.74
N ARG A 35 12.00 -7.14 -6.95
CA ARG A 35 12.01 -8.53 -7.44
C ARG A 35 11.63 -9.52 -6.33
N GLU A 36 12.00 -9.19 -5.11
CA GLU A 36 11.95 -10.07 -3.94
C GLU A 36 11.09 -9.44 -2.85
N MET A 37 10.30 -10.26 -2.14
CA MET A 37 9.43 -9.85 -1.03
C MET A 37 10.25 -9.22 0.11
N ASP A 38 11.40 -9.80 0.44
CA ASP A 38 12.27 -9.30 1.53
C ASP A 38 12.76 -7.88 1.27
N ILE A 39 13.10 -7.57 0.03
CA ILE A 39 13.51 -6.22 -0.37
C ILE A 39 12.33 -5.26 -0.22
N PHE A 40 11.13 -5.67 -0.64
CA PHE A 40 9.91 -4.87 -0.47
C PHE A 40 9.59 -4.60 1.00
N VAL A 41 9.70 -5.61 1.88
CA VAL A 41 9.49 -5.50 3.33
C VAL A 41 10.51 -4.58 3.97
N GLN A 42 11.79 -4.76 3.65
CA GLN A 42 12.85 -3.89 4.17
C GLN A 42 12.66 -2.43 3.75
N GLN A 43 12.18 -2.20 2.53
CA GLN A 43 11.92 -0.86 2.01
C GLN A 43 10.72 -0.21 2.70
N MET A 44 9.58 -0.90 2.78
CA MET A 44 8.39 -0.36 3.45
C MET A 44 8.61 -0.12 4.95
N GLY A 45 9.44 -0.94 5.62
CA GLY A 45 9.75 -0.85 7.05
C GLY A 45 10.61 0.36 7.44
N ARG A 46 10.84 1.30 6.50
CA ARG A 46 11.47 2.60 6.77
C ARG A 46 10.46 3.65 7.23
N ALA A 47 9.18 3.47 6.94
CA ALA A 47 8.14 4.39 7.35
C ALA A 47 7.56 4.03 8.73
N GLY A 48 6.96 5.03 9.40
CA GLY A 48 6.20 4.82 10.65
C GLY A 48 7.04 4.33 11.85
N ARG A 49 8.33 4.71 11.91
CA ARG A 49 9.22 4.37 13.05
C ARG A 49 8.94 5.20 14.31
N ASP A 50 8.15 6.24 14.16
CA ASP A 50 7.62 7.12 15.20
C ASP A 50 6.24 6.65 15.71
N GLU A 51 5.83 5.43 15.37
CA GLU A 51 4.55 4.82 15.76
C GLU A 51 3.30 5.50 15.18
N GLU A 52 3.51 6.50 14.32
CA GLU A 52 2.45 7.17 13.59
C GLU A 52 2.08 6.42 12.30
N TYR A 53 0.84 6.63 11.85
CA TYR A 53 0.36 6.02 10.61
C TYR A 53 1.23 6.42 9.41
N SER A 54 1.52 5.44 8.57
CA SER A 54 2.21 5.64 7.31
C SER A 54 1.45 4.99 6.16
N LYS A 55 1.68 5.53 4.95
CA LYS A 55 1.07 5.06 3.71
C LYS A 55 2.14 4.50 2.78
N GLN A 56 1.74 3.45 2.08
CA GLN A 56 2.54 2.75 1.10
C GLN A 56 1.76 2.68 -0.21
N LEU A 57 2.38 3.16 -1.29
CA LEU A 57 1.81 3.11 -2.64
C LEU A 57 2.75 2.34 -3.57
N ILE A 58 2.19 1.46 -4.39
CA ILE A 58 2.93 0.72 -5.41
C ILE A 58 2.36 1.08 -6.77
N LEU A 59 3.22 1.58 -7.65
CA LEU A 59 2.91 1.87 -9.05
C LEU A 59 3.63 0.84 -9.91
N TYR A 60 2.90 -0.01 -10.60
CA TYR A 60 3.50 -1.06 -11.42
C TYR A 60 2.76 -1.28 -12.74
N LYS A 61 3.48 -1.79 -13.73
CA LYS A 61 2.92 -2.15 -15.03
C LYS A 61 2.45 -3.60 -15.02
N MET A 62 1.23 -3.83 -15.49
CA MET A 62 0.61 -5.16 -15.69
C MET A 62 1.17 -5.91 -16.91
N HIS A 63 2.47 -5.80 -17.18
CA HIS A 63 3.10 -6.46 -18.32
C HIS A 63 3.71 -7.81 -17.87
N LYS A 64 3.36 -8.90 -18.58
CA LYS A 64 3.81 -10.27 -18.24
C LYS A 64 5.32 -10.38 -18.09
N GLY A 65 6.10 -9.75 -18.96
CA GLY A 65 7.57 -9.82 -18.91
C GLY A 65 8.20 -9.09 -17.71
N HIS A 66 7.50 -8.13 -17.11
CA HIS A 66 7.96 -7.50 -15.87
C HIS A 66 7.64 -8.41 -14.68
N LEU A 67 6.39 -8.85 -14.59
CA LEU A 67 5.90 -9.66 -13.47
C LEU A 67 6.54 -11.05 -13.40
N SER A 68 6.97 -11.63 -14.53
CA SER A 68 7.65 -12.93 -14.57
C SER A 68 9.01 -12.96 -13.86
N ARG A 69 9.55 -11.78 -13.52
CA ARG A 69 10.84 -11.63 -12.82
C ARG A 69 10.68 -11.14 -11.39
N VAL A 70 9.44 -11.15 -10.89
CA VAL A 70 9.05 -10.78 -9.53
C VAL A 70 8.58 -12.05 -8.84
N GLU A 71 8.92 -12.20 -7.57
CA GLU A 71 8.47 -13.32 -6.75
C GLU A 71 6.94 -13.45 -6.74
N GLY A 72 6.47 -14.70 -6.79
CA GLY A 72 5.05 -15.02 -6.93
C GLY A 72 4.19 -14.42 -5.81
N ASP A 73 4.69 -14.41 -4.58
CA ASP A 73 3.99 -13.86 -3.43
C ASP A 73 3.83 -12.35 -3.52
N LEU A 74 4.84 -11.63 -4.02
CA LEU A 74 4.73 -10.20 -4.24
C LEU A 74 3.79 -9.88 -5.42
N VAL A 75 3.80 -10.71 -6.47
CA VAL A 75 2.80 -10.64 -7.56
C VAL A 75 1.39 -10.87 -7.03
N LYS A 76 1.19 -11.88 -6.16
CA LYS A 76 -0.08 -12.16 -5.49
C LYS A 76 -0.51 -10.95 -4.65
N LEU A 77 0.41 -10.41 -3.85
CA LEU A 77 0.17 -9.26 -2.98
C LEU A 77 -0.36 -8.05 -3.73
N VAL A 78 0.02 -7.82 -4.99
CA VAL A 78 -0.45 -6.64 -5.75
C VAL A 78 -1.59 -6.91 -6.73
N LYS A 79 -1.86 -8.16 -7.10
CA LYS A 79 -2.93 -8.52 -8.06
C LYS A 79 -4.20 -9.04 -7.41
N ASP A 80 -4.11 -9.56 -6.19
CA ASP A 80 -5.26 -10.12 -5.48
C ASP A 80 -6.08 -9.01 -4.83
N ASP A 81 -7.29 -8.75 -5.33
CA ASP A 81 -8.17 -7.71 -4.77
C ASP A 81 -9.18 -8.25 -3.74
N ALA A 82 -9.05 -9.50 -3.33
CA ALA A 82 -9.93 -10.14 -2.35
C ALA A 82 -9.25 -10.37 -0.99
N THR A 83 -7.96 -10.71 -0.99
CA THR A 83 -7.23 -11.02 0.24
C THR A 83 -6.60 -9.76 0.87
N CYS A 84 -6.68 -9.64 2.20
CA CYS A 84 -5.95 -8.62 2.95
C CYS A 84 -4.46 -8.63 2.57
N ARG A 85 -3.91 -7.46 2.20
CA ARG A 85 -2.49 -7.31 1.84
C ARG A 85 -1.56 -7.83 2.94
N ARG A 86 -1.91 -7.57 4.21
CA ARG A 86 -1.14 -8.09 5.36
C ARG A 86 -1.28 -9.58 5.55
N LYS A 87 -2.42 -10.18 5.20
CA LYS A 87 -2.56 -11.63 5.26
C LYS A 87 -1.62 -12.28 4.26
N THR A 88 -1.59 -11.78 3.02
CA THR A 88 -0.61 -12.25 2.03
C THR A 88 0.82 -12.10 2.53
N LEU A 89 1.15 -10.96 3.14
CA LEU A 89 2.46 -10.74 3.72
C LEU A 89 2.77 -11.74 4.85
N CYS A 90 1.86 -11.92 5.80
CA CYS A 90 2.03 -12.84 6.91
C CYS A 90 2.21 -14.29 6.43
N ASP A 91 1.41 -14.72 5.44
CA ASP A 91 1.47 -16.04 4.83
C ASP A 91 2.87 -16.30 4.22
N SER A 92 3.47 -15.30 3.54
CA SER A 92 4.83 -15.41 2.97
C SER A 92 5.93 -15.67 4.00
N TYR A 93 5.73 -15.24 5.24
CA TYR A 93 6.67 -15.46 6.35
C TYR A 93 6.21 -16.54 7.32
N VAL A 94 5.15 -17.29 7.00
CA VAL A 94 4.57 -18.33 7.85
C VAL A 94 4.21 -17.76 9.24
N THR A 95 3.66 -16.56 9.26
CA THR A 95 3.21 -15.85 10.47
C THR A 95 1.70 -15.76 10.52
N VAL A 96 1.16 -15.53 11.72
CA VAL A 96 -0.28 -15.43 11.94
C VAL A 96 -0.75 -14.01 11.62
N HIS A 97 -1.77 -13.89 10.77
CA HIS A 97 -2.44 -12.64 10.51
C HIS A 97 -3.66 -12.47 11.42
N GLU A 98 -3.57 -11.57 12.39
CA GLU A 98 -4.70 -11.21 13.25
C GLU A 98 -5.76 -10.40 12.48
N PRO A 99 -7.06 -10.54 12.84
CA PRO A 99 -8.11 -9.73 12.23
C PRO A 99 -7.89 -8.24 12.44
N VAL A 100 -7.98 -7.48 11.35
CA VAL A 100 -7.90 -6.01 11.38
C VAL A 100 -9.26 -5.42 11.74
N ILE A 101 -9.31 -4.65 12.84
CA ILE A 101 -10.52 -3.93 13.27
C ILE A 101 -10.15 -2.48 13.68
N PRO A 102 -10.81 -1.45 13.12
CA PRO A 102 -11.70 -1.50 11.97
C PRO A 102 -10.94 -1.80 10.66
N LYS A 103 -11.63 -2.47 9.72
CA LYS A 103 -11.05 -2.97 8.46
C LYS A 103 -10.38 -1.89 7.59
N HIS A 104 -10.84 -0.64 7.66
CA HIS A 104 -10.35 0.45 6.82
C HIS A 104 -8.98 1.03 7.18
N LYS A 105 -8.36 0.60 8.28
CA LYS A 105 -7.15 1.28 8.77
C LYS A 105 -5.88 1.03 7.96
N TYR A 106 -5.81 -0.08 7.23
CA TYR A 106 -4.50 -0.72 7.04
C TYR A 106 -4.17 -1.25 5.65
N CYS A 107 -5.17 -1.53 4.81
CA CYS A 107 -4.93 -1.78 3.39
C CYS A 107 -6.18 -1.45 2.56
N ASP A 108 -5.94 -1.21 1.27
CA ASP A 108 -6.94 -0.88 0.27
C ASP A 108 -8.04 -1.96 0.12
N VAL A 109 -7.68 -3.24 0.22
CA VAL A 109 -8.64 -4.35 0.11
C VAL A 109 -9.57 -4.41 1.32
N CYS A 110 -9.02 -4.35 2.53
CA CYS A 110 -9.84 -4.34 3.76
C CYS A 110 -10.66 -3.06 3.86
N GLU A 111 -10.13 -1.93 3.41
CA GLU A 111 -10.86 -0.67 3.30
C GLU A 111 -12.12 -0.84 2.48
N LYS A 112 -12.06 -1.36 1.25
CA LYS A 112 -13.26 -1.59 0.41
C LYS A 112 -14.32 -2.48 1.04
N GLN A 113 -13.95 -3.32 2.00
CA GLN A 113 -14.84 -4.28 2.69
C GLN A 113 -15.24 -3.82 4.09
N CYS A 114 -14.94 -2.58 4.48
CA CYS A 114 -15.23 -2.06 5.81
C CYS A 114 -16.68 -1.56 5.95
N ASP A 115 -17.30 -1.94 7.06
CA ASP A 115 -18.70 -1.71 7.43
C ASP A 115 -18.84 -1.11 8.84
N CYS A 116 -17.79 -0.49 9.38
CA CYS A 116 -17.73 -0.07 10.79
C CYS A 116 -18.66 1.09 11.21
N GLY A 117 -19.23 1.84 10.27
CA GLY A 117 -20.14 2.95 10.59
C GLY A 117 -19.49 4.21 11.21
N GLU A 118 -18.16 4.25 11.39
CA GLU A 118 -17.44 5.42 11.90
C GLU A 118 -17.37 6.58 10.89
N GLU A 119 -17.58 7.84 11.33
CA GLU A 119 -17.54 9.02 10.45
C GLU A 119 -16.24 9.16 9.64
N SER A 120 -15.10 8.74 10.21
CA SER A 120 -13.80 8.75 9.53
C SER A 120 -13.60 7.61 8.53
N CYS A 121 -14.58 6.71 8.38
CA CYS A 121 -14.50 5.58 7.48
C CYS A 121 -14.67 6.03 6.02
N PRO A 122 -13.68 5.79 5.14
CA PRO A 122 -13.76 6.18 3.73
C PRO A 122 -14.96 5.57 2.99
N ASN A 123 -15.44 4.41 3.42
CA ASN A 123 -16.59 3.75 2.80
C ASN A 123 -17.94 4.40 3.07
N ILE A 124 -18.11 5.11 4.19
CA ILE A 124 -19.38 5.79 4.48
C ILE A 124 -19.56 6.96 3.52
N HIS A 125 -18.47 7.67 3.20
CA HIS A 125 -18.49 8.70 2.18
C HIS A 125 -18.78 8.16 0.78
N ARG A 126 -18.38 6.92 0.44
CA ARG A 126 -18.77 6.29 -0.83
C ARG A 126 -20.26 5.95 -0.90
N ALA A 127 -20.84 5.44 0.18
CA ALA A 127 -22.28 5.14 0.25
C ALA A 127 -23.15 6.42 0.23
N LEU A 128 -22.64 7.53 0.80
CA LEU A 128 -23.31 8.84 0.76
C LEU A 128 -23.04 9.63 -0.53
N ALA A 129 -21.96 9.35 -1.26
CA ALA A 129 -21.64 9.97 -2.56
C ALA A 129 -22.31 9.24 -3.74
N ALA A 130 -22.82 8.03 -3.54
CA ALA A 130 -23.68 7.34 -4.50
C ALA A 130 -25.12 7.86 -4.38
N ASP A 131 -25.36 9.10 -4.81
CA ASP A 131 -26.72 9.51 -5.16
C ASP A 131 -27.15 8.68 -6.38
N PRO A 132 -28.20 7.84 -6.29
CA PRO A 132 -28.66 7.02 -7.41
C PRO A 132 -29.16 7.82 -8.62
N ASN A 133 -29.19 9.16 -8.56
CA ASN A 133 -29.62 10.02 -9.66
C ASN A 133 -28.50 10.55 -10.56
N ASN A 134 -27.22 10.17 -10.37
CA ASN A 134 -26.13 10.71 -11.19
C ASN A 134 -25.24 9.63 -11.85
N MET A 135 -25.87 8.64 -12.47
CA MET A 135 -25.24 7.77 -13.47
C MET A 135 -25.54 8.31 -14.86
N GLU A 136 -24.77 9.30 -15.32
CA GLU A 136 -24.62 9.56 -16.74
C GLU A 136 -23.27 8.99 -17.21
N ASP A 137 -23.42 8.17 -18.26
CA ASP A 137 -22.45 7.40 -19.00
C ASP A 137 -21.48 8.32 -19.74
N GLU A 138 -20.18 8.23 -19.47
CA GLU A 138 -19.14 8.75 -20.37
C GLU A 138 -18.20 7.62 -20.79
N THR A 139 -18.72 6.78 -21.67
CA THR A 139 -17.93 6.29 -22.79
C THR A 139 -17.32 7.48 -23.55
N VAL A 140 -16.00 7.65 -23.48
CA VAL A 140 -15.29 8.52 -24.42
C VAL A 140 -14.21 7.72 -25.13
N GLU A 141 -14.60 7.28 -26.32
CA GLU A 141 -13.72 7.01 -27.44
C GLU A 141 -12.77 8.20 -27.69
N ARG A 142 -11.47 7.92 -27.79
CA ARG A 142 -10.55 8.35 -28.87
C ARG A 142 -9.11 7.93 -28.58
#